data_AF-A0A7L3H7P8-F1
#
_entry.id   AF-A0A7L3H7P8-F1
#
_cell.length_a   1.000
_cell.length_b   1.000
_cell.length_c   1.000
_cell.angle_alpha   90.00
_cell.angle_beta   90.00
_cell.angle_gamma   90.00
#
_symmetry.space_group_name_H-M   'P 1'
#
loop_
_entity.id
_entity.type
_entity.pdbx_description
1 polymer ?
#
loop_
_entity_poly.entity_id
_entity_poly.type
_entity_poly.pdbx_seq_one_letter_code
_entity_poly.pdbx_strand_id
1 'polypeptide(L)'
;QDYQRVWAGLRGLKLAFYRLPQDQEPLEVLDLGELVTVQAEGGALVLRLRGQEVTVKVESWETQEMWRGFILTMAKMRMPRDLALLPGHNLQLLEALREEKERRGTPVSPASPVVPSCFFEVTRAEAERLLEQSVGRGNLLLRPGGHGQGLSVTTRQELGGTVLLRHYKVKREAQGYVIGMETPHHCSSLADVVQFFVRRSKGSLQPLDPEYSTQL
;
A
#
# COMPACT_ATOMS: atom_id res chain seq x y z
N GLN A 1 -7.02 10.29 36.03
CA GLN A 1 -6.44 9.61 34.86
C GLN A 1 -5.84 10.71 34.01
N ASP A 2 -4.53 10.73 33.87
CA ASP A 2 -3.84 11.84 33.22
C ASP A 2 -3.82 11.63 31.72
N TYR A 3 -4.16 12.68 30.97
CA TYR A 3 -4.14 12.65 29.51
C TYR A 3 -2.69 12.72 29.02
N GLN A 4 -2.34 11.85 28.08
CA GLN A 4 -1.07 11.90 27.38
C GLN A 4 -1.25 12.64 26.04
N ARG A 5 -0.36 13.60 25.76
CA ARG A 5 -0.32 14.27 24.46
C ARG A 5 0.35 13.35 23.44
N VAL A 6 -0.36 13.07 22.34
CA VAL A 6 0.08 12.21 21.23
C VAL A 6 -0.34 12.84 19.90
N TRP A 7 0.29 12.39 18.83
CA TRP A 7 -0.17 12.64 17.47
C TRP A 7 -1.18 11.58 17.07
N ALA A 8 -2.20 11.95 16.28
CA ALA A 8 -3.20 11.01 15.79
C ALA A 8 -3.27 11.07 14.27
N GLY A 9 -3.34 9.91 13.63
CA GLY A 9 -3.54 9.74 12.20
C GLY A 9 -4.74 8.86 11.92
N LEU A 10 -5.60 9.29 10.99
CA LEU A 10 -6.74 8.50 10.52
C LEU A 10 -6.48 8.01 9.11
N ARG A 11 -6.51 6.69 8.91
CA ARG A 11 -6.37 6.07 7.59
C ARG A 11 -7.32 4.89 7.43
N GLY A 12 -8.32 5.06 6.55
CA GLY A 12 -9.39 4.07 6.40
C GLY A 12 -10.10 3.82 7.72
N LEU A 13 -10.17 2.56 8.16
CA LEU A 13 -10.76 2.17 9.45
C LEU A 13 -9.77 2.21 10.63
N LYS A 14 -8.53 2.70 10.44
CA LYS A 14 -7.54 2.73 11.51
C LYS A 14 -7.35 4.14 12.04
N LEU A 15 -7.57 4.33 13.34
CA LEU A 15 -7.16 5.53 14.07
C LEU A 15 -5.90 5.18 14.87
N ALA A 16 -4.76 5.71 14.47
CA ALA A 16 -3.45 5.38 15.03
C ALA A 16 -2.87 6.56 15.83
N PHE A 17 -2.25 6.27 16.96
CA PHE A 17 -1.63 7.25 17.84
C PHE A 17 -0.11 7.11 17.84
N TYR A 18 0.61 8.23 17.82
CA TYR A 18 2.06 8.29 17.68
C TYR A 18 2.67 9.22 18.72
N ARG A 19 3.93 8.97 19.10
CA ARG A 19 4.65 9.89 19.99
C ARG A 19 5.15 11.11 19.23
N LEU A 20 5.65 10.91 18.01
CA LEU A 20 6.12 11.93 17.10
C LEU A 20 5.48 11.77 15.70
N PRO A 21 5.40 12.85 14.89
CA PRO A 21 4.79 12.79 13.55
C PRO A 21 5.51 11.83 12.59
N GLN A 22 6.83 11.68 12.75
CA GLN A 22 7.67 10.85 11.88
C GLN A 22 7.78 9.38 12.30
N ASP A 23 7.13 8.97 13.39
CA ASP A 23 7.20 7.60 13.88
C ASP A 23 6.56 6.64 12.86
N GLN A 24 7.27 5.56 12.53
CA GLN A 24 6.72 4.53 11.62
C GLN A 24 5.78 3.57 12.34
N GLU A 25 5.99 3.35 13.64
CA GLU A 25 5.18 2.46 14.46
C GLU A 25 4.28 3.26 15.42
N PRO A 26 2.96 3.01 15.41
CA PRO A 26 2.04 3.65 16.34
C PRO A 26 2.16 3.05 17.74
N LEU A 27 1.94 3.90 18.75
CA LEU A 27 1.78 3.50 20.16
C LEU A 27 0.55 2.62 20.35
N GLU A 28 -0.53 2.97 19.65
CA GLU A 28 -1.81 2.30 19.73
C GLU A 28 -2.58 2.51 18.42
N VAL A 29 -3.37 1.51 18.02
CA VAL A 29 -4.25 1.57 16.85
C VAL A 29 -5.63 1.08 17.22
N LEU A 30 -6.63 1.92 16.98
CA LEU A 30 -8.03 1.58 17.12
C LEU A 30 -8.61 1.15 15.76
N ASP A 31 -9.29 0.01 15.76
CA ASP A 31 -10.06 -0.46 14.59
C ASP A 31 -11.48 0.11 14.64
N LEU A 32 -11.72 1.14 13.85
CA LEU A 32 -13.01 1.80 13.70
C LEU A 32 -14.06 0.91 13.01
N GLY A 33 -13.70 -0.27 12.49
CA GLY A 33 -14.68 -1.30 12.10
C GLY A 33 -15.52 -1.80 13.27
N GLU A 34 -14.97 -1.75 14.47
CA GLU A 34 -15.65 -2.14 15.72
C GLU A 34 -16.32 -0.95 16.41
N LEU A 35 -16.32 0.24 15.80
CA LEU A 35 -16.89 1.46 16.37
C LEU A 35 -18.41 1.36 16.49
N VAL A 36 -18.92 1.55 17.71
CA VAL A 36 -20.34 1.56 18.03
C VAL A 36 -20.87 2.99 18.05
N THR A 37 -20.23 3.88 18.81
CA THR A 37 -20.64 5.29 18.94
C THR A 37 -19.47 6.24 19.11
N VAL A 38 -19.69 7.49 18.68
CA VAL A 38 -18.81 8.63 18.97
C VAL A 38 -19.65 9.70 19.64
N GLN A 39 -19.26 10.12 20.84
CA GLN A 39 -19.92 11.18 21.59
C GLN A 39 -18.94 12.32 21.87
N ALA A 40 -19.42 13.56 21.76
CA ALA A 40 -18.66 14.74 22.13
C ALA A 40 -19.13 15.20 23.51
N GLU A 41 -18.26 15.11 24.52
CA GLU A 41 -18.58 15.43 25.91
C GLU A 41 -17.45 16.26 26.52
N GLY A 42 -17.76 17.45 27.05
CA GLY A 42 -16.79 18.25 27.82
C GLY A 42 -15.47 18.59 27.10
N GLY A 43 -15.49 18.76 25.77
CA GLY A 43 -14.29 19.00 24.95
C GLY A 43 -13.46 17.75 24.64
N ALA A 44 -13.98 16.56 24.91
CA ALA A 44 -13.39 15.28 24.55
C ALA A 44 -14.31 14.46 23.62
N LEU A 45 -13.73 13.57 22.84
CA LEU A 45 -14.44 12.55 22.07
C LEU A 45 -14.39 11.23 22.82
N VAL A 46 -15.55 10.67 23.12
CA VAL A 46 -15.70 9.34 23.69
C VAL A 46 -16.01 8.36 22.56
N LEU A 47 -15.03 7.52 22.23
CA LEU A 47 -15.11 6.48 21.22
C LEU A 47 -15.45 5.16 21.91
N ARG A 48 -16.66 4.64 21.67
CA ARG A 48 -17.04 3.30 22.12
C ARG A 48 -16.85 2.31 21.00
N LEU A 49 -15.95 1.36 21.19
CA LEU A 49 -15.73 0.22 20.31
C LEU A 49 -16.23 -1.07 20.99
N ARG A 50 -16.40 -2.15 20.23
CA ARG A 50 -16.75 -3.45 20.83
C ARG A 50 -15.58 -3.95 21.69
N GLY A 51 -15.74 -3.81 23.01
CA GLY A 51 -14.78 -4.29 24.01
C GLY A 51 -13.88 -3.22 24.62
N GLN A 52 -13.92 -1.97 24.14
CA GLN A 52 -13.14 -0.88 24.74
C GLN A 52 -13.82 0.48 24.57
N GLU A 53 -13.54 1.39 25.50
CA GLU A 53 -13.93 2.80 25.43
C GLU A 53 -12.66 3.65 25.54
N VAL A 54 -12.52 4.62 24.63
CA VAL A 54 -11.35 5.50 24.55
C VAL A 54 -11.83 6.95 24.57
N THR A 55 -11.25 7.75 25.47
CA THR A 55 -11.53 9.19 25.56
C THR A 55 -10.37 9.99 24.98
N VAL A 56 -10.64 10.77 23.94
CA VAL A 56 -9.65 11.60 23.25
C VAL A 56 -9.95 13.07 23.51
N LYS A 57 -9.03 13.77 24.19
CA LYS A 57 -9.13 15.22 24.39
C LYS A 57 -8.54 15.96 23.19
N VAL A 58 -9.22 16.99 22.73
CA VAL A 58 -8.80 17.82 21.60
C VAL A 58 -8.65 19.28 22.00
N GLU A 59 -7.96 20.06 21.17
CA GLU A 59 -7.55 21.43 21.51
C GLU A 59 -8.70 22.45 21.38
N SER A 60 -9.70 22.19 20.55
CA SER A 60 -10.82 23.09 20.32
C SER A 60 -12.12 22.35 19.95
N TRP A 61 -13.25 23.04 20.10
CA TRP A 61 -14.56 22.55 19.65
C TRP A 61 -14.59 22.28 18.13
N GLU A 62 -13.97 23.13 17.33
CA GLU A 62 -13.90 22.95 15.88
C GLU A 62 -13.11 21.69 15.51
N THR A 63 -11.97 21.49 16.16
CA THR A 63 -11.18 20.26 16.01
C THR A 63 -11.97 19.04 16.46
N GLN A 64 -12.75 19.15 17.55
CA GLN A 64 -13.62 18.07 18.03
C GLN A 64 -14.66 17.65 16.99
N GLU A 65 -15.38 18.62 16.42
CA GLU A 65 -16.41 18.36 15.43
C GLU A 65 -15.80 17.81 14.13
N MET A 66 -14.61 18.30 13.76
CA MET A 66 -13.84 17.77 12.63
C MET A 66 -13.48 16.30 12.84
N TRP A 67 -12.81 15.96 13.94
CA TRP A 67 -12.43 14.57 14.24
C TRP A 67 -13.66 13.66 14.34
N ARG A 68 -14.73 14.11 14.98
CA ARG A 68 -16.01 13.39 15.02
C ARG A 68 -16.54 13.11 13.62
N GLY A 69 -16.54 14.12 12.74
CA GLY A 69 -16.97 14.00 11.35
C GLY A 69 -16.15 13.00 10.55
N PHE A 70 -14.82 13.10 10.62
CA PHE A 70 -13.90 12.18 9.93
C PHE A 70 -14.04 10.73 10.42
N ILE A 71 -14.02 10.51 11.74
CA ILE A 71 -14.14 9.17 12.33
C ILE A 71 -15.47 8.52 11.93
N LEU A 72 -16.59 9.23 12.11
CA LEU A 72 -17.90 8.70 11.75
C LEU A 72 -18.03 8.43 10.25
N THR A 73 -17.46 9.30 9.41
CA THR A 73 -17.52 9.17 7.96
C THR A 73 -16.74 7.95 7.46
N MET A 74 -15.53 7.72 7.99
CA MET A 74 -14.73 6.54 7.66
C MET A 74 -15.37 5.24 8.15
N ALA A 75 -15.90 5.24 9.38
CA ALA A 75 -16.55 4.07 9.97
C ALA A 75 -17.85 3.71 9.25
N LYS A 76 -18.70 4.71 8.93
CA LYS A 76 -20.04 4.50 8.36
C LYS A 76 -20.10 4.63 6.83
N MET A 77 -19.00 5.00 6.17
CA MET A 77 -18.91 5.25 4.72
C MET A 77 -19.94 6.25 4.16
N ARG A 78 -20.35 7.21 4.99
CA ARG A 78 -21.29 8.27 4.66
C ARG A 78 -21.06 9.48 5.56
N MET A 79 -21.34 10.67 5.05
CA MET A 79 -21.30 11.87 5.88
C MET A 79 -22.44 11.85 6.92
N PRO A 80 -22.15 12.15 8.19
CA PRO A 80 -23.18 12.47 9.16
C PRO A 80 -23.93 13.74 8.75
N ARG A 81 -25.22 13.80 9.08
CA ARG A 81 -26.11 14.91 8.69
C ARG A 81 -26.11 16.04 9.71
N ASP A 82 -25.57 15.78 10.88
CA ASP A 82 -25.61 16.58 12.10
C ASP A 82 -24.23 17.16 12.44
N LEU A 83 -23.41 17.45 11.43
CA LEU A 83 -22.09 18.06 11.60
C LEU A 83 -22.18 19.58 11.48
N ALA A 84 -21.66 20.28 12.49
CA ALA A 84 -21.50 21.74 12.47
C ALA A 84 -20.10 22.13 11.95
N LEU A 85 -19.77 21.75 10.71
CA LEU A 85 -18.47 22.06 10.09
C LEU A 85 -18.50 23.31 9.22
N LEU A 86 -17.36 24.01 9.17
CA LEU A 86 -17.14 25.07 8.18
C LEU A 86 -17.17 24.53 6.75
N PRO A 87 -17.49 25.36 5.74
CA PRO A 87 -17.54 24.93 4.33
C PRO A 87 -16.27 24.24 3.85
N GLY A 88 -15.08 24.76 4.21
CA GLY A 88 -13.80 24.15 3.87
C GLY A 88 -13.60 22.76 4.46
N HIS A 89 -13.97 22.58 5.73
CA HIS A 89 -13.90 21.27 6.41
C HIS A 89 -14.90 20.26 5.83
N ASN A 90 -16.08 20.71 5.38
CA ASN A 90 -17.02 19.85 4.66
C ASN A 90 -16.44 19.36 3.33
N LEU A 91 -15.76 20.23 2.57
CA LEU A 91 -15.10 19.84 1.33
C LEU A 91 -14.00 18.80 1.58
N GLN A 92 -13.14 19.02 2.58
CA GLN A 92 -12.10 18.04 2.95
C GLN A 92 -12.70 16.69 3.35
N LEU A 93 -13.80 16.69 4.12
CA LEU A 93 -14.47 15.46 4.52
C LEU A 93 -15.11 14.71 3.33
N LEU A 94 -15.68 15.46 2.37
CA LEU A 94 -16.21 14.91 1.12
C LEU A 94 -15.10 14.27 0.27
N GLU A 95 -13.97 14.94 0.13
CA GLU A 95 -12.80 14.44 -0.60
C GLU A 95 -12.28 13.16 0.04
N ALA A 96 -12.08 13.15 1.36
CA ALA A 96 -11.64 11.96 2.09
C ALA A 96 -12.63 10.79 1.95
N LEU A 97 -13.94 11.05 2.00
CA LEU A 97 -14.95 10.02 1.77
C LEU A 97 -14.88 9.46 0.34
N ARG A 98 -14.66 10.31 -0.66
CA ARG A 98 -14.51 9.88 -2.05
C ARG A 98 -13.26 9.02 -2.23
N GLU A 99 -12.12 9.47 -1.71
CA GLU A 99 -10.86 8.72 -1.75
C GLU A 99 -10.98 7.37 -1.05
N GLU A 100 -11.63 7.32 0.12
CA GLU A 100 -11.84 6.07 0.84
C GLU A 100 -12.82 5.14 0.10
N LYS A 101 -13.86 5.69 -0.56
CA LYS A 101 -14.76 4.90 -1.43
C LYS A 101 -14.02 4.33 -2.61
N GLU A 102 -13.15 5.11 -3.25
CA GLU A 102 -12.31 4.64 -4.34
C GLU A 102 -11.34 3.57 -3.82
N ARG A 103 -10.70 3.76 -2.67
CA ARG A 103 -9.82 2.76 -2.05
C ARG A 103 -10.54 1.44 -1.75
N ARG A 104 -11.81 1.48 -1.30
CA ARG A 104 -12.62 0.27 -1.02
C ARG A 104 -13.28 -0.33 -2.27
N GLY A 105 -13.65 0.50 -3.24
CA GLY A 105 -14.31 0.12 -4.48
C GLY A 105 -13.32 -0.34 -5.56
N THR A 106 -12.06 0.10 -5.46
CA THR A 106 -10.94 -0.61 -6.06
C THR A 106 -10.86 -1.94 -5.31
N PRO A 107 -10.99 -3.10 -5.96
CA PRO A 107 -10.76 -4.38 -5.30
C PRO A 107 -9.31 -4.39 -4.81
N VAL A 108 -9.14 -4.01 -3.54
CA VAL A 108 -8.01 -4.45 -2.73
C VAL A 108 -8.27 -5.93 -2.59
N SER A 109 -7.73 -6.71 -3.53
CA SER A 109 -7.45 -8.11 -3.29
C SER A 109 -6.77 -8.19 -1.92
N PRO A 110 -7.10 -9.19 -1.07
CA PRO A 110 -6.67 -9.25 0.34
C PRO A 110 -5.15 -9.39 0.56
N ALA A 111 -4.35 -9.12 -0.46
CA ALA A 111 -2.95 -8.78 -0.32
C ALA A 111 -2.76 -7.46 -1.09
N SER A 112 -2.25 -6.41 -0.43
CA SER A 112 -1.23 -5.60 -1.11
C SER A 112 -0.33 -6.63 -1.81
N PRO A 113 -0.19 -6.64 -3.16
CA PRO A 113 0.55 -7.70 -3.82
C PRO A 113 1.87 -7.82 -3.08
N VAL A 114 2.13 -8.97 -2.44
CA VAL A 114 3.38 -9.19 -1.73
C VAL A 114 4.42 -9.03 -2.82
N VAL A 115 5.04 -7.85 -2.82
CA VAL A 115 5.93 -7.45 -3.90
C VAL A 115 7.15 -8.35 -3.73
N PRO A 116 7.51 -9.16 -4.73
CA PRO A 116 8.67 -10.02 -4.62
C PRO A 116 9.91 -9.18 -4.32
N SER A 117 10.83 -9.70 -3.52
CA SER A 117 12.07 -9.02 -3.15
C SER A 117 12.91 -8.58 -4.35
N CYS A 118 12.74 -9.24 -5.50
CA CYS A 118 13.39 -8.89 -6.76
C CYS A 118 12.63 -7.84 -7.58
N PHE A 119 11.73 -7.05 -6.98
CA PHE A 119 11.11 -5.89 -7.60
C PHE A 119 11.94 -4.64 -7.32
N PHE A 120 12.28 -3.91 -8.37
CA PHE A 120 13.06 -2.68 -8.28
C PHE A 120 12.35 -1.56 -9.02
N GLU A 121 12.26 -0.38 -8.41
CA GLU A 121 11.75 0.83 -9.05
C GLU A 121 12.80 1.44 -9.97
N VAL A 122 13.04 0.77 -11.10
CA VAL A 122 14.06 1.14 -12.07
C VAL A 122 13.51 1.13 -13.49
N THR A 123 14.11 1.95 -14.34
CA THR A 123 13.87 1.95 -15.78
C THR A 123 14.37 0.67 -16.44
N ARG A 124 14.06 0.51 -17.73
CA ARG A 124 14.60 -0.60 -18.53
C ARG A 124 16.12 -0.62 -18.52
N ALA A 125 16.76 0.51 -18.81
CA ALA A 125 18.21 0.61 -18.92
C ALA A 125 18.92 0.37 -17.58
N GLU A 126 18.36 0.89 -16.49
CA GLU A 126 18.89 0.66 -15.14
C GLU A 126 18.77 -0.81 -14.73
N ALA A 127 17.67 -1.48 -15.08
CA ALA A 127 17.53 -2.92 -14.83
C ALA A 127 18.55 -3.77 -15.59
N GLU A 128 18.87 -3.41 -16.84
CA GLU A 128 19.89 -4.09 -17.62
C GLU A 128 21.26 -3.96 -16.94
N ARG A 129 21.62 -2.74 -16.50
CA ARG A 129 22.85 -2.46 -15.76
C ARG A 129 22.91 -3.19 -14.41
N LEU A 130 21.81 -3.22 -13.66
CA LEU A 130 21.73 -3.93 -12.39
C LEU A 130 22.03 -5.42 -12.54
N LEU A 131 21.46 -6.08 -13.55
CA LEU A 131 21.72 -7.50 -13.81
C LEU A 131 23.14 -7.76 -14.34
N GLU A 132 23.73 -6.79 -15.05
CA GLU A 132 25.11 -6.86 -15.51
C GLU A 132 26.11 -6.76 -14.35
N GLN A 133 25.84 -5.88 -13.39
CA GLN A 133 26.71 -5.65 -12.22
C GLN A 133 26.54 -6.72 -11.12
N SER A 134 25.41 -7.44 -11.11
CA SER A 134 25.05 -8.38 -10.03
C SER A 134 25.32 -9.85 -10.36
N VAL A 135 26.46 -10.14 -11.01
CA VAL A 135 26.82 -11.51 -11.41
C VAL A 135 26.85 -12.45 -10.19
N GLY A 136 26.14 -13.58 -10.27
CA GLY A 136 26.07 -14.58 -9.21
C GLY A 136 25.01 -14.36 -8.13
N ARG A 137 24.31 -13.22 -8.12
CA ARG A 137 23.28 -12.88 -7.10
C ARG A 137 21.83 -13.01 -7.59
N GLY A 138 21.65 -13.67 -8.72
CA GLY A 138 20.40 -13.70 -9.46
C GLY A 138 20.51 -12.90 -10.75
N ASN A 139 19.59 -13.17 -11.66
CA ASN A 139 19.67 -12.75 -13.05
C ASN A 139 18.29 -12.48 -13.66
N LEU A 140 17.30 -12.26 -12.80
CA LEU A 140 15.93 -11.92 -13.10
C LEU A 140 15.44 -10.85 -12.11
N LEU A 141 14.78 -9.81 -12.61
CA LEU A 141 14.11 -8.83 -11.75
C LEU A 141 12.78 -8.36 -12.34
N LEU A 142 11.90 -7.89 -11.47
CA LEU A 142 10.66 -7.19 -11.82
C LEU A 142 10.87 -5.67 -11.72
N ARG A 143 10.21 -4.93 -12.61
CA ARG A 143 10.24 -3.46 -12.62
C ARG A 143 8.96 -2.87 -13.21
N PRO A 144 8.70 -1.56 -13.03
CA PRO A 144 7.67 -0.85 -13.78
C PRO A 144 7.82 -1.01 -15.30
N GLY A 145 6.70 -1.11 -16.00
CA GLY A 145 6.66 -1.12 -17.46
C GLY A 145 7.08 0.23 -18.08
N GLY A 146 7.45 0.22 -19.36
CA GLY A 146 7.73 1.46 -20.10
C GLY A 146 6.47 2.32 -20.26
N HIS A 147 6.62 3.65 -20.26
CA HIS A 147 5.53 4.64 -20.34
C HIS A 147 4.51 4.59 -19.18
N GLY A 148 4.91 4.09 -18.00
CA GLY A 148 4.06 4.10 -16.80
C GLY A 148 2.88 3.13 -16.85
N GLN A 149 2.85 2.21 -17.82
CA GLN A 149 1.78 1.23 -17.96
C GLN A 149 2.30 -0.20 -17.69
N GLY A 150 1.67 -0.88 -16.74
CA GLY A 150 1.92 -2.28 -16.43
C GLY A 150 3.30 -2.55 -15.82
N LEU A 151 3.73 -3.82 -15.91
CA LEU A 151 4.95 -4.33 -15.31
C LEU A 151 5.84 -4.98 -16.37
N SER A 152 7.11 -5.20 -16.03
CA SER A 152 8.05 -5.94 -16.88
C SER A 152 8.98 -6.81 -16.06
N VAL A 153 9.27 -7.99 -16.58
CA VAL A 153 10.36 -8.85 -16.08
C VAL A 153 11.56 -8.64 -17.00
N THR A 154 12.72 -8.30 -16.44
CA THR A 154 13.99 -8.28 -17.16
C THR A 154 14.83 -9.49 -16.74
N THR A 155 15.43 -10.19 -17.69
CA THR A 155 16.30 -11.34 -17.44
C THR A 155 17.62 -11.21 -18.21
N ARG A 156 18.73 -11.67 -17.63
CA ARG A 156 20.05 -11.75 -18.27
C ARG A 156 20.62 -13.15 -18.11
N GLN A 157 20.84 -13.88 -19.19
CA GLN A 157 21.47 -15.21 -19.12
C GLN A 157 22.76 -15.22 -19.93
N GLU A 158 23.75 -15.96 -19.48
CA GLU A 158 24.97 -16.19 -20.24
C GLU A 158 25.02 -17.67 -20.62
N LEU A 159 24.99 -17.94 -21.93
CA LEU A 159 24.99 -19.29 -22.47
C LEU A 159 26.10 -19.40 -23.51
N GLY A 160 27.14 -20.19 -23.21
CA GLY A 160 28.26 -20.41 -24.14
C GLY A 160 28.98 -19.12 -24.55
N GLY A 161 29.16 -18.17 -23.61
CA GLY A 161 29.80 -16.87 -23.87
C GLY A 161 28.89 -15.84 -24.57
N THR A 162 27.63 -16.18 -24.88
CA THR A 162 26.64 -15.25 -25.41
C THR A 162 25.72 -14.74 -24.31
N VAL A 163 25.59 -13.42 -24.18
CA VAL A 163 24.65 -12.79 -23.25
C VAL A 163 23.27 -12.65 -23.90
N LEU A 164 22.27 -13.24 -23.29
CA LEU A 164 20.86 -13.17 -23.68
C LEU A 164 20.10 -12.28 -22.69
N LEU A 165 19.79 -11.06 -23.13
CA LEU A 165 18.97 -10.11 -22.40
C LEU A 165 17.53 -10.15 -22.94
N ARG A 166 16.54 -10.31 -22.06
CA ARG A 166 15.12 -10.37 -22.46
C ARG A 166 14.25 -9.53 -21.54
N HIS A 167 13.18 -8.99 -22.10
CA HIS A 167 12.17 -8.25 -21.35
C HIS A 167 10.78 -8.79 -21.69
N TYR A 168 10.04 -9.16 -20.66
CA TYR A 168 8.71 -9.72 -20.78
C TYR A 168 7.70 -8.73 -20.22
N LYS A 169 6.69 -8.36 -21.02
CA LYS A 169 5.60 -7.51 -20.55
C LYS A 169 4.70 -8.32 -19.63
N VAL A 170 4.32 -7.74 -18.50
CA VAL A 170 3.35 -8.34 -17.58
C VAL A 170 2.19 -7.37 -17.44
N LYS A 171 1.01 -7.81 -17.86
CA LYS A 171 -0.24 -7.04 -17.75
C LYS A 171 -0.94 -7.41 -16.46
N ARG A 172 -1.45 -6.41 -15.75
CA ARG A 172 -2.35 -6.63 -14.61
C ARG A 172 -3.77 -6.79 -15.15
N GLU A 173 -4.47 -7.82 -14.69
CA GLU A 173 -5.88 -8.08 -14.98
C GLU A 173 -6.72 -8.02 -13.70
N ALA A 174 -8.04 -8.09 -13.83
CA ALA A 174 -8.97 -8.02 -12.69
C ALA A 174 -8.69 -9.09 -11.62
N GLN A 175 -8.21 -10.27 -12.03
CA GLN A 175 -7.90 -11.40 -11.15
C GLN A 175 -6.49 -11.96 -11.40
N GLY A 176 -5.48 -11.08 -11.37
CA GLY A 176 -4.06 -11.50 -11.38
C GLY A 176 -3.24 -10.81 -12.46
N TYR A 177 -2.34 -11.58 -13.09
CA TYR A 177 -1.33 -11.08 -14.02
C TYR A 177 -1.22 -11.99 -15.24
N VAL A 178 -0.92 -11.40 -16.39
CA VAL A 178 -0.68 -12.12 -17.65
C VAL A 178 0.69 -11.78 -18.20
N ILE A 179 1.51 -12.81 -18.39
CA ILE A 179 2.83 -12.68 -19.01
C ILE A 179 2.66 -12.68 -20.52
N GLY A 180 3.07 -11.60 -21.17
CA GLY A 180 3.05 -11.42 -22.62
C GLY A 180 4.14 -12.26 -23.28
N MET A 181 3.75 -13.42 -23.80
CA MET A 181 4.57 -14.35 -24.59
C MET A 181 3.75 -14.83 -25.79
N GLU A 182 4.35 -15.63 -26.68
CA GLU A 182 3.64 -16.27 -27.81
C GLU A 182 2.39 -17.05 -27.34
N THR A 183 2.53 -17.75 -26.21
CA THR A 183 1.39 -18.29 -25.46
C THR A 183 1.28 -17.52 -24.14
N PRO A 184 0.25 -16.67 -23.96
CA PRO A 184 0.03 -15.95 -22.72
C PRO A 184 -0.06 -16.89 -21.52
N HIS A 185 0.52 -16.49 -20.38
CA HIS A 185 0.46 -17.26 -19.15
C HIS A 185 -0.17 -16.46 -18.02
N HIS A 186 -1.22 -17.02 -17.42
CA HIS A 186 -1.95 -16.40 -16.32
C HIS A 186 -1.32 -16.78 -14.98
N CYS A 187 -1.14 -15.78 -14.12
CA CYS A 187 -0.55 -15.90 -12.80
C CYS A 187 -1.49 -15.25 -11.78
N SER A 188 -1.72 -15.90 -10.64
CA SER A 188 -2.53 -15.35 -9.55
C SER A 188 -1.85 -14.21 -8.79
N SER A 189 -0.52 -14.14 -8.80
CA SER A 189 0.27 -13.14 -8.06
C SER A 189 1.59 -12.76 -8.76
N LEU A 190 2.25 -11.70 -8.29
CA LEU A 190 3.61 -11.35 -8.76
C LEU A 190 4.66 -12.40 -8.35
N ALA A 191 4.48 -13.03 -7.17
CA ALA A 191 5.32 -14.14 -6.77
C ALA A 191 5.19 -15.31 -7.76
N ASP A 192 3.98 -15.60 -8.23
CA ASP A 192 3.74 -16.63 -9.26
C ASP A 192 4.39 -16.26 -10.61
N VAL A 193 4.39 -14.98 -10.98
CA VAL A 193 5.11 -14.51 -12.18
C VAL A 193 6.60 -14.83 -12.06
N VAL A 194 7.24 -14.52 -10.92
CA VAL A 194 8.67 -14.85 -10.70
C VAL A 194 8.88 -16.36 -10.73
N GLN A 195 8.06 -17.12 -9.99
CA GLN A 195 8.15 -18.57 -9.92
C GLN A 195 7.95 -19.25 -11.27
N PHE A 196 7.10 -18.70 -12.14
CA PHE A 196 6.96 -19.18 -13.52
C PHE A 196 8.29 -19.17 -14.27
N PHE A 197 9.04 -18.07 -14.21
CA PHE A 197 10.34 -17.97 -14.89
C PHE A 197 11.39 -18.91 -14.27
N VAL A 198 11.43 -19.02 -12.93
CA VAL A 198 12.34 -19.95 -12.23
C VAL A 198 12.07 -21.39 -12.66
N ARG A 199 10.80 -21.83 -12.61
CA ARG A 199 10.40 -23.20 -12.97
C ARG A 199 10.62 -23.47 -14.46
N ARG A 200 10.19 -22.56 -15.34
CA ARG A 200 10.29 -22.74 -16.80
C ARG A 200 11.74 -22.80 -17.28
N SER A 201 12.63 -22.07 -16.61
CA SER A 201 14.06 -22.07 -16.91
C SER A 201 14.84 -23.18 -16.18
N LYS A 202 14.16 -24.07 -15.45
CA LYS A 202 14.75 -25.12 -14.61
C LYS A 202 15.80 -24.57 -13.63
N GLY A 203 15.53 -23.40 -13.06
CA GLY A 203 16.38 -22.74 -12.09
C GLY A 203 17.56 -21.97 -12.68
N SER A 204 17.73 -21.91 -14.01
CA SER A 204 18.77 -21.07 -14.64
C SER A 204 18.45 -19.57 -14.60
N LEU A 205 17.18 -19.21 -14.35
CA LEU A 205 16.78 -17.88 -13.91
C LEU A 205 16.51 -17.90 -12.41
N GLN A 206 17.13 -16.97 -11.69
CA GLN A 206 16.97 -16.77 -10.25
C GLN A 206 16.66 -15.30 -9.96
N PRO A 207 15.73 -15.01 -9.04
CA PRO A 207 15.41 -13.63 -8.65
C PRO A 207 16.65 -12.94 -8.10
N LEU A 208 16.84 -11.68 -8.50
CA LEU A 208 17.92 -10.82 -8.00
C LEU A 208 17.69 -10.48 -6.51
N ASP A 209 18.74 -10.64 -5.72
CA ASP A 209 18.77 -10.34 -4.29
C ASP A 209 18.77 -8.80 -4.01
N PRO A 210 17.86 -8.26 -3.16
CA PRO A 210 17.69 -6.81 -2.93
C PRO A 210 18.85 -6.08 -2.23
N GLU A 211 19.77 -6.78 -1.57
CA GLU A 211 20.86 -6.17 -0.79
C GLU A 211 21.85 -5.32 -1.61
N TYR A 212 21.78 -5.33 -2.94
CA TYR A 212 22.62 -4.50 -3.82
C TYR A 212 22.00 -3.13 -4.18
N SER A 213 20.78 -2.83 -3.72
CA SER A 213 20.06 -1.60 -4.08
C SER A 213 20.59 -0.30 -3.45
N THR A 214 21.55 -0.38 -2.52
CA THR A 214 22.11 0.78 -1.78
C THR A 214 23.19 1.56 -2.54
N GLN A 215 23.43 1.31 -3.83
CA GLN A 215 24.48 1.98 -4.61
C GLN A 215 24.03 2.59 -5.95
N LEU A 216 22.73 2.85 -6.15
CA LEU A 216 22.26 3.64 -7.30
C LEU A 216 21.98 5.09 -6.92
#